data_AF-A0A1J4KJJ7-F1
#
_entry.id   AF-A0A1J4KJJ7-F1
#
_cell.length_a   1.000
_cell.length_b   1.000
_cell.length_c   1.000
_cell.angle_alpha   90.00
_cell.angle_beta   90.00
_cell.angle_gamma   90.00
#
_symmetry.space_group_name_H-M   'P 1'
#
loop_
_entity.id
_entity.type
_entity.pdbx_description
1 polymer ?
#
loop_
_entity_poly.entity_id
_entity_poly.type
_entity_poly.pdbx_seq_one_letter_code
_entity_poly.pdbx_strand_id
1 'polypeptide(L)'
;MMISSKSLQTAPSFHSRALKKSRPTNSNKFHFEQTTQFKNPLLGIEVSLNEKLHENKRLFKDSVVRKKNFLIDALEDIALTNLGYQEQISQVVSFYRKPVSEDMETRLRSTKQDIEHAQDYLNGLKKEDLELDQTLKQLEEEIEKVEKETLDYQDKIDEVRKNIYSNVDLFARYRLIGDALKGLQADFNDMFVNAKPPKYYSENEEMGKDNENQRRNLARLKNELQITNQVSKRLKTIGKLEKIGKIENV
;
A
#
# COMPACT_ATOMS: atom_id res chain seq x y z
N MET A 1 -49.92 -0.04 -1.47
CA MET A 1 -49.75 0.04 0.00
C MET A 1 -48.43 0.74 0.27
N MET A 2 -48.48 2.02 0.63
CA MET A 2 -47.31 2.82 1.01
C MET A 2 -47.39 3.06 2.52
N ILE A 3 -46.30 2.77 3.24
CA ILE A 3 -46.19 3.08 4.68
C ILE A 3 -45.24 4.26 4.83
N SER A 4 -45.72 5.20 5.64
CA SER A 4 -45.27 6.56 5.84
C SER A 4 -44.28 6.70 7.00
N SER A 5 -43.33 7.61 6.80
CA SER A 5 -42.77 8.59 7.76
C SER A 5 -42.29 8.16 9.15
N LYS A 6 -41.02 8.46 9.46
CA LYS A 6 -40.66 9.31 10.61
C LYS A 6 -39.26 9.91 10.46
N SER A 7 -39.25 11.24 10.43
CA SER A 7 -38.10 12.15 10.43
C SER A 7 -37.46 12.24 11.81
N LEU A 8 -36.12 12.11 11.88
CA LEU A 8 -35.35 12.49 13.07
C LEU A 8 -35.05 14.00 13.03
N GLN A 9 -35.59 14.70 14.02
CA GLN A 9 -35.43 16.12 14.26
C GLN A 9 -34.13 16.41 14.98
N THR A 10 -33.47 17.47 14.53
CA THR A 10 -32.35 18.18 15.13
C THR A 10 -32.76 18.86 16.45
N ALA A 11 -31.91 18.76 17.47
CA ALA A 11 -32.09 19.46 18.74
C ALA A 11 -31.12 20.66 18.86
N PRO A 12 -31.54 21.77 19.53
CA PRO A 12 -30.96 23.10 19.35
C PRO A 12 -29.79 23.44 20.29
N SER A 13 -29.01 24.43 19.84
CA SER A 13 -27.95 25.11 20.59
C SER A 13 -28.51 25.96 21.74
N PHE A 14 -27.86 25.86 22.90
CA PHE A 14 -28.12 26.76 24.03
C PHE A 14 -26.88 27.59 24.34
N HIS A 15 -26.99 28.88 23.98
CA HIS A 15 -26.23 29.96 24.58
C HIS A 15 -26.65 30.13 26.04
N SER A 16 -25.71 29.96 26.97
CA SER A 16 -25.88 30.38 28.36
C SER A 16 -25.00 31.59 28.62
N ARG A 17 -25.68 32.74 28.64
CA ARG A 17 -25.17 34.06 29.02
C ARG A 17 -24.55 34.04 30.41
N ALA A 18 -23.47 34.83 30.53
CA ALA A 18 -22.84 35.21 31.78
C ALA A 18 -23.82 35.79 32.79
N LEU A 19 -23.92 35.15 33.96
CA LEU A 19 -24.48 35.76 35.17
C LEU A 19 -23.33 36.36 35.98
N LYS A 20 -23.26 37.70 35.94
CA LYS A 20 -22.45 38.55 36.81
C LYS A 20 -22.74 38.21 38.27
N LYS A 21 -21.76 37.66 38.98
CA LYS A 21 -21.69 37.84 40.44
C LYS A 21 -20.93 39.14 40.69
N SER A 22 -21.68 40.14 41.13
CA SER A 22 -21.21 41.43 41.62
C SER A 22 -20.15 41.23 42.70
N ARG A 23 -18.93 41.74 42.45
CA ARG A 23 -17.98 42.04 43.52
C ARG A 23 -18.57 43.14 44.40
N PRO A 24 -18.61 43.01 45.73
CA PRO A 24 -18.77 44.18 46.57
C PRO A 24 -17.55 45.08 46.36
N THR A 25 -17.81 46.29 45.87
CA THR A 25 -16.88 47.41 45.91
C THR A 25 -16.62 47.74 47.37
N ASN A 26 -15.46 47.33 47.88
CA ASN A 26 -14.90 47.94 49.06
C ASN A 26 -13.48 48.40 48.73
N SER A 27 -13.41 49.49 47.97
CA SER A 27 -12.21 50.29 47.84
C SER A 27 -12.03 51.13 49.10
N ASN A 28 -11.81 50.48 50.24
CA ASN A 28 -10.99 51.10 51.26
C ASN A 28 -9.55 50.94 50.77
N LYS A 29 -9.09 51.96 50.04
CA LYS A 29 -7.67 52.21 49.83
C LYS A 29 -7.04 52.44 51.20
N PHE A 30 -6.67 51.35 51.88
CA PHE A 30 -5.53 51.42 52.75
C PHE A 30 -4.34 51.62 51.82
N HIS A 31 -3.89 52.87 51.73
CA HIS A 31 -2.51 53.15 51.37
C HIS A 31 -1.64 52.51 52.45
N PHE A 32 -1.33 51.22 52.28
CA PHE A 32 -0.09 50.71 52.82
C PHE A 32 0.99 51.37 51.96
N GLU A 33 1.69 52.34 52.56
CA GLU A 33 3.05 52.63 52.12
C GLU A 33 3.75 51.28 52.00
N GLN A 34 4.10 50.89 50.76
CA GLN A 34 4.97 49.76 50.55
C GLN A 34 6.29 50.15 51.18
N THR A 35 6.54 49.71 52.40
CA THR A 35 7.87 49.74 52.99
C THR A 35 8.75 48.88 52.10
N THR A 36 9.52 49.54 51.23
CA THR A 36 10.44 48.92 50.26
C THR A 36 11.63 48.24 50.92
N GLN A 37 11.75 48.38 52.24
CA GLN A 37 12.81 47.77 53.04
C GLN A 37 12.20 47.21 54.33
N PHE A 38 12.32 45.89 54.51
CA PHE A 38 12.13 45.27 55.81
C PHE A 38 13.47 45.34 56.55
N LYS A 39 13.57 46.17 57.60
CA LYS A 39 14.70 46.14 58.51
C LYS A 39 14.44 45.05 59.55
N ASN A 40 15.23 43.99 59.55
CA ASN A 40 15.22 43.01 60.62
C ASN A 40 15.87 43.65 61.88
N PRO A 41 15.12 43.89 62.97
CA PRO A 41 15.65 44.59 64.13
C PRO A 41 16.69 43.77 64.93
N LEU A 42 16.89 42.49 64.60
CA LEU A 42 17.87 41.62 65.28
C LEU A 42 19.21 41.48 64.53
N LEU A 43 19.28 41.75 63.22
CA LEU A 43 20.46 41.43 62.40
C LEU A 43 20.95 42.58 61.50
N GLY A 44 20.26 43.72 61.40
CA GLY A 44 20.77 44.91 60.69
C GLY A 44 20.95 44.79 59.17
N ILE A 45 20.54 43.69 58.54
CA ILE A 45 20.66 43.49 57.09
C ILE A 45 19.38 43.99 56.40
N GLU A 46 19.52 44.99 55.54
CA GLU A 46 18.47 45.46 54.63
C GLU A 46 18.45 44.56 53.39
N VAL A 47 17.46 43.67 53.30
CA VAL A 47 17.23 42.87 52.09
C VAL A 47 16.01 43.43 51.37
N SER A 48 16.22 43.97 50.16
CA SER A 48 15.16 44.39 49.25
C SER A 48 14.42 43.16 48.72
N LEU A 49 13.39 42.74 49.47
CA LEU A 49 12.56 41.58 49.15
C LEU A 49 11.89 41.72 47.77
N ASN A 50 11.56 42.95 47.37
CA ASN A 50 10.92 43.22 46.08
C ASN A 50 11.86 43.00 44.90
N GLU A 51 13.15 43.35 45.01
CA GLU A 51 14.13 43.12 43.95
C GLU A 51 14.42 41.63 43.77
N LYS A 52 14.64 40.89 44.88
CA LYS A 52 14.81 39.42 44.82
C LYS A 52 13.58 38.69 44.28
N LEU A 53 12.37 39.22 44.53
CA LEU A 53 11.13 38.66 44.02
C LEU A 53 10.91 38.99 42.54
N HIS A 54 11.40 40.15 42.07
CA HIS A 54 11.38 40.50 40.65
C HIS A 54 12.44 39.75 39.84
N GLU A 55 13.63 39.57 40.39
CA GLU A 55 14.71 38.78 39.79
C GLU A 55 14.32 37.29 39.68
N ASN A 56 13.66 36.74 40.71
CA ASN A 56 13.04 35.41 40.66
C ASN A 56 11.95 35.30 39.59
N LYS A 57 11.05 36.29 39.48
CA LYS A 57 10.01 36.28 38.43
C LYS A 57 10.59 36.29 37.01
N ARG A 58 11.78 36.88 36.82
CA ARG A 58 12.50 36.88 35.53
C ARG A 58 13.21 35.55 35.27
N LEU A 59 13.84 34.95 36.26
CA LEU A 59 14.60 33.70 36.12
C LEU A 59 13.72 32.45 35.93
N PHE A 60 12.47 32.45 36.41
CA PHE A 60 11.65 31.23 36.53
C PHE A 60 10.35 31.23 35.71
N LYS A 61 10.30 31.94 34.58
CA LYS A 61 9.05 32.13 33.82
C LYS A 61 8.45 30.83 33.23
N ASP A 62 9.26 29.81 32.90
CA ASP A 62 8.82 28.73 31.99
C ASP A 62 8.79 27.30 32.55
N SER A 63 8.91 27.06 33.87
CA SER A 63 8.73 25.69 34.37
C SER A 63 8.17 25.66 35.80
N VAL A 64 6.94 25.17 35.93
CA VAL A 64 6.29 24.84 37.20
C VAL A 64 7.21 23.95 38.06
N VAL A 65 8.00 23.08 37.40
CA VAL A 65 8.96 22.18 38.06
C VAL A 65 10.13 22.95 38.69
N ARG A 66 10.67 23.98 38.02
CA ARG A 66 11.75 24.79 38.61
C ARG A 66 11.27 25.63 39.79
N LYS A 67 10.06 26.20 39.71
CA LYS A 67 9.43 26.92 40.83
C LYS A 67 9.21 26.01 42.04
N LYS A 68 8.75 24.78 41.80
CA LYS A 68 8.60 23.76 42.86
C LYS A 68 9.95 23.46 43.51
N ASN A 69 11.01 23.25 42.74
CA ASN A 69 12.33 22.91 43.27
C ASN A 69 12.93 24.08 44.08
N PHE A 70 12.84 25.32 43.58
CA PHE A 70 13.30 26.50 44.32
C PHE A 70 12.58 26.67 45.67
N LEU A 71 11.28 26.37 45.72
CA LEU A 71 10.51 26.39 46.97
C LEU A 71 10.94 25.29 47.94
N ILE A 72 11.30 24.10 47.44
CA ILE A 72 11.84 23.01 48.26
C ILE A 72 13.21 23.41 48.83
N ASP A 73 14.09 24.00 48.01
CA ASP A 73 15.41 24.46 48.44
C ASP A 73 15.29 25.58 49.48
N ALA A 74 14.36 26.53 49.30
CA ALA A 74 14.09 27.57 50.30
C ALA A 74 13.54 27.01 51.62
N LEU A 75 12.72 25.95 51.58
CA LEU A 75 12.22 25.27 52.78
C LEU A 75 13.34 24.50 53.49
N GLU A 76 14.30 23.94 52.76
CA GLU A 76 15.50 23.35 53.35
C GLU A 76 16.37 24.38 54.07
N ASP A 77 16.61 25.53 53.44
CA ASP A 77 17.37 26.61 54.05
C ASP A 77 16.70 27.10 55.34
N ILE A 78 15.37 27.21 55.35
CA ILE A 78 14.59 27.58 56.54
C ILE A 78 14.66 26.46 57.59
N ALA A 79 14.59 25.18 57.20
CA ALA A 79 14.74 24.06 58.13
C ALA A 79 16.11 24.08 58.82
N LEU A 80 17.15 24.55 58.14
CA LEU A 80 18.50 24.69 58.69
C LEU A 80 18.66 25.92 59.61
N THR A 81 17.67 26.81 59.68
CA THR A 81 17.66 27.92 60.65
C THR A 81 17.05 27.48 61.99
N ASN A 82 17.61 27.95 63.11
CA ASN A 82 17.21 27.62 64.49
C ASN A 82 15.84 28.23 64.88
N LEU A 83 14.77 27.91 64.15
CA LEU A 83 13.41 28.42 64.39
C LEU A 83 12.52 27.45 65.20
N GLY A 84 13.07 26.35 65.73
CA GLY A 84 12.33 25.39 66.58
C GLY A 84 11.36 24.45 65.84
N TYR A 85 11.17 24.64 64.53
CA TYR A 85 10.29 23.82 63.66
C TYR A 85 11.07 22.97 62.65
N GLN A 86 12.39 22.81 62.84
CA GLN A 86 13.30 22.14 61.90
C GLN A 86 12.85 20.73 61.52
N GLU A 87 12.43 19.91 62.48
CA GLU A 87 12.01 18.52 62.22
C GLU A 87 10.76 18.45 61.33
N GLN A 88 9.80 19.34 61.56
CA GLN A 88 8.53 19.37 60.82
C GLN A 88 8.76 19.84 59.38
N ILE A 89 9.60 20.86 59.19
CA ILE A 89 9.94 21.38 57.86
C ILE A 89 10.79 20.34 57.09
N SER A 90 11.75 19.70 57.75
CA SER A 90 12.59 18.64 57.16
C SER A 90 11.76 17.43 56.70
N GLN A 91 10.78 17.01 57.50
CA GLN A 91 9.84 15.95 57.09
C GLN A 91 9.07 16.34 55.84
N VAL A 92 8.51 17.55 55.78
CA VAL A 92 7.76 18.02 54.60
C VAL A 92 8.66 18.09 53.36
N VAL A 93 9.86 18.63 53.49
CA VAL A 93 10.86 18.67 52.42
C VAL A 93 11.14 17.27 51.87
N SER A 94 11.33 16.28 52.75
CA SER A 94 11.65 14.90 52.35
C SER A 94 10.55 14.22 51.52
N PHE A 95 9.28 14.59 51.71
CA PHE A 95 8.17 14.10 50.88
C PHE A 95 8.13 14.72 49.48
N TYR A 96 8.59 15.96 49.33
CA TYR A 96 8.50 16.70 48.07
C TYR A 96 9.78 16.63 47.23
N ARG A 97 10.94 16.38 47.85
CA ARG A 97 12.20 16.15 47.15
C ARG A 97 12.19 14.76 46.52
N LYS A 98 12.53 14.68 45.23
CA LYS A 98 12.67 13.37 44.57
C LYS A 98 13.80 12.61 45.28
N PRO A 99 13.62 11.32 45.65
CA PRO A 99 14.70 10.53 46.21
C PRO A 99 15.83 10.46 45.19
N VAL A 100 17.03 10.88 45.60
CA VAL A 100 18.26 10.76 44.83
C VAL A 100 18.79 9.33 45.05
N SER A 101 18.13 8.35 44.45
CA SER A 101 18.70 6.99 44.34
C SER A 101 19.31 6.85 42.95
N GLU A 102 20.53 6.32 42.84
CA GLU A 102 21.14 5.92 41.56
C GLU A 102 20.17 5.11 40.68
N ASP A 103 19.30 4.31 41.31
CA ASP A 103 18.28 3.48 40.66
C ASP A 103 17.22 4.27 39.88
N MET A 104 17.02 5.57 40.16
CA MET A 104 16.10 6.43 39.41
C MET A 104 16.77 7.07 38.19
N GLU A 105 18.07 7.39 38.27
CA GLU A 105 18.80 7.94 37.14
C GLU A 105 19.06 6.87 36.06
N THR A 106 19.36 5.63 36.47
CA THR A 106 19.44 4.47 35.57
C THR A 106 18.09 4.14 34.93
N ARG A 107 16.98 4.21 35.69
CA ARG A 107 15.62 4.07 35.14
C ARG A 107 15.25 5.19 34.17
N LEU A 108 15.66 6.43 34.45
CA LEU A 108 15.42 7.56 33.54
C LEU A 108 16.26 7.47 32.26
N ARG A 109 17.50 6.96 32.33
CA ARG A 109 18.35 6.73 31.15
C ARG A 109 17.82 5.59 30.28
N SER A 110 17.43 4.47 30.89
CA SER A 110 16.82 3.33 30.16
C SER A 110 15.51 3.75 29.48
N THR A 111 14.61 4.41 30.20
CA THR A 111 13.36 4.92 29.59
C THR A 111 13.60 5.95 28.48
N LYS A 112 14.63 6.79 28.58
CA LYS A 112 15.00 7.70 27.48
C LYS A 112 15.46 6.92 26.24
N GLN A 113 16.29 5.90 26.44
CA GLN A 113 16.78 5.04 25.37
C GLN A 113 15.63 4.24 24.71
N ASP A 114 14.68 3.75 25.51
CA ASP A 114 13.49 3.07 25.00
C ASP A 114 12.61 4.01 24.17
N ILE A 115 12.47 5.27 24.60
CA ILE A 115 11.73 6.30 23.85
C ILE A 115 12.43 6.62 22.52
N GLU A 116 13.75 6.75 22.51
CA GLU A 116 14.54 6.97 21.29
C GLU A 116 14.38 5.80 20.32
N HIS A 117 14.49 4.56 20.81
CA HIS A 117 14.27 3.36 20.00
C HIS A 117 12.84 3.28 19.45
N ALA A 118 11.83 3.61 20.26
CA ALA A 118 10.45 3.65 19.80
C ALA A 118 10.21 4.74 18.75
N GLN A 119 10.88 5.89 18.87
CA GLN A 119 10.82 6.96 17.86
C GLN A 119 11.48 6.54 16.55
N ASP A 120 12.64 5.89 16.60
CA ASP A 120 13.31 5.38 15.40
C ASP A 120 12.47 4.31 14.70
N TYR A 121 11.85 3.41 15.47
CA TYR A 121 10.93 2.42 14.92
C TYR A 121 9.70 3.04 14.26
N LEU A 122 9.08 4.04 14.90
CA LEU A 122 7.96 4.79 14.32
C LEU A 122 8.36 5.55 13.05
N ASN A 123 9.58 6.10 13.01
CA ASN A 123 10.10 6.76 11.82
C ASN A 123 10.37 5.77 10.68
N GLY A 124 10.81 4.55 11.01
CA GLY A 124 10.93 3.44 10.06
C GLY A 124 9.59 3.06 9.45
N LEU A 125 8.59 2.78 10.30
CA LEU A 125 7.23 2.47 9.88
C LEU A 125 6.62 3.55 8.98
N LYS A 126 6.83 4.84 9.30
CA LYS A 126 6.35 5.94 8.46
C LYS A 126 6.96 5.95 7.06
N LYS A 127 8.23 5.52 6.92
CA LYS A 127 8.88 5.42 5.62
C LYS A 127 8.32 4.25 4.82
N GLU A 128 8.16 3.09 5.47
CA GLU A 128 7.55 1.91 4.85
C GLU A 128 6.11 2.20 4.39
N ASP A 129 5.32 2.91 5.20
CA ASP A 129 3.95 3.33 4.86
C ASP A 129 3.93 4.27 3.64
N LEU A 130 4.87 5.22 3.58
CA LEU A 130 5.04 6.11 2.40
C LEU A 130 5.46 5.35 1.14
N GLU A 131 6.33 4.34 1.27
CA GLU A 131 6.74 3.49 0.15
C GLU A 131 5.57 2.63 -0.33
N LEU A 132 4.79 2.05 0.58
CA LEU A 132 3.59 1.29 0.27
C LEU A 132 2.55 2.15 -0.45
N ASP A 133 2.28 3.37 0.03
CA ASP A 133 1.39 4.32 -0.64
C ASP A 133 1.84 4.66 -2.07
N GLN A 134 3.15 4.76 -2.31
CA GLN A 134 3.68 4.97 -3.66
C GLN A 134 3.49 3.75 -4.54
N THR A 135 3.73 2.54 -4.02
CA THR A 135 3.50 1.31 -4.77
C THR A 135 2.02 1.10 -5.11
N LEU A 136 1.11 1.43 -4.18
CA LEU A 136 -0.33 1.36 -4.42
C LEU A 136 -0.75 2.31 -5.54
N LYS A 137 -0.26 3.55 -5.54
CA LYS A 137 -0.54 4.50 -6.63
C LYS A 137 -0.02 4.01 -7.99
N GLN A 138 1.18 3.45 -8.02
CA GLN A 138 1.73 2.89 -9.27
C GLN A 138 0.88 1.72 -9.79
N LEU A 139 0.42 0.84 -8.89
CA LEU A 139 -0.46 -0.26 -9.24
C LEU A 139 -1.83 0.22 -9.71
N GLU A 140 -2.40 1.26 -9.08
CA GLU A 140 -3.66 1.88 -9.54
C GLU A 140 -3.52 2.45 -10.95
N GLU A 141 -2.43 3.16 -11.25
CA GLU A 141 -2.14 3.68 -12.60
C GLU A 141 -1.97 2.55 -13.62
N GLU A 142 -1.29 1.47 -13.25
CA GLU A 142 -1.11 0.30 -14.12
C GLU A 142 -2.43 -0.42 -14.39
N ILE A 143 -3.29 -0.59 -13.38
CA ILE A 143 -4.63 -1.15 -13.54
C ILE A 143 -5.45 -0.29 -14.51
N GLU A 144 -5.47 1.03 -14.32
CA GLU A 144 -6.23 1.94 -15.20
C GLU A 144 -5.74 1.86 -16.65
N LYS A 145 -4.42 1.71 -16.85
CA LYS A 145 -3.83 1.53 -18.18
C LYS A 145 -4.27 0.20 -18.80
N VAL A 146 -4.22 -0.90 -18.05
CA VAL A 146 -4.63 -2.22 -18.53
C VAL A 146 -6.13 -2.26 -18.85
N GLU A 147 -6.97 -1.58 -18.06
CA GLU A 147 -8.41 -1.45 -18.34
C GLU A 147 -8.67 -0.72 -19.66
N LYS A 148 -7.95 0.38 -19.94
CA LYS A 148 -8.04 1.10 -21.22
C LYS A 148 -7.60 0.23 -22.38
N GLU A 149 -6.47 -0.47 -22.25
CA GLU A 149 -5.99 -1.38 -23.29
C GLU A 149 -7.01 -2.51 -23.55
N THR A 150 -7.64 -3.03 -22.51
CA THR A 150 -8.67 -4.08 -22.62
C THR A 150 -9.89 -3.58 -23.39
N LEU A 151 -10.36 -2.36 -23.12
CA LEU A 151 -11.44 -1.72 -23.87
C LEU A 151 -11.07 -1.53 -25.35
N ASP A 152 -9.87 -1.03 -25.63
CA ASP A 152 -9.37 -0.86 -27.00
C ASP A 152 -9.32 -2.20 -27.78
N TYR A 153 -8.89 -3.28 -27.12
CA TYR A 153 -8.90 -4.60 -27.73
C TYR A 153 -10.31 -5.11 -27.98
N GLN A 154 -11.24 -4.83 -27.07
CA GLN A 154 -12.62 -5.24 -27.22
C GLN A 154 -13.30 -4.53 -28.41
N ASP A 155 -13.06 -3.23 -28.57
CA ASP A 155 -13.52 -2.45 -29.72
C ASP A 155 -12.95 -2.99 -31.04
N LYS A 156 -11.65 -3.33 -31.08
CA LYS A 156 -11.02 -3.95 -32.26
C LYS A 156 -11.62 -5.32 -32.58
N ILE A 157 -11.93 -6.13 -31.57
CA ILE A 157 -12.57 -7.44 -31.76
C ILE A 157 -13.96 -7.25 -32.38
N ASP A 158 -14.73 -6.28 -31.91
CA ASP A 158 -16.07 -6.02 -32.43
C ASP A 158 -16.02 -5.43 -33.85
N GLU A 159 -15.03 -4.61 -34.17
CA GLU A 159 -14.77 -4.16 -35.55
C GLU A 159 -14.45 -5.34 -36.48
N VAL A 160 -13.54 -6.23 -36.06
CA VAL A 160 -13.19 -7.43 -36.82
C VAL A 160 -14.41 -8.34 -37.00
N ARG A 161 -15.21 -8.55 -35.94
CA ARG A 161 -16.46 -9.32 -36.03
C ARG A 161 -17.41 -8.71 -37.04
N LYS A 162 -17.63 -7.39 -37.00
CA LYS A 162 -18.48 -6.68 -37.95
C LYS A 162 -17.98 -6.85 -39.38
N ASN A 163 -16.66 -6.77 -39.59
CA ASN A 163 -16.03 -7.02 -40.89
C ASN A 163 -16.17 -8.47 -41.34
N ILE A 164 -16.13 -9.45 -40.44
CA ILE A 164 -16.39 -10.85 -40.80
C ILE A 164 -17.87 -11.01 -41.19
N TYR A 165 -18.80 -10.47 -40.40
CA TYR A 165 -20.24 -10.55 -40.65
C TYR A 165 -20.62 -9.91 -41.99
N SER A 166 -20.04 -8.77 -42.35
CA SER A 166 -20.29 -8.12 -43.64
C SER A 166 -19.72 -8.91 -44.83
N ASN A 167 -18.71 -9.76 -44.59
CA ASN A 167 -18.05 -10.58 -45.61
C ASN A 167 -18.46 -12.07 -45.58
N VAL A 168 -19.49 -12.45 -44.82
CA VAL A 168 -19.96 -13.86 -44.74
C VAL A 168 -20.25 -14.44 -46.13
N ASP A 169 -20.88 -13.64 -46.99
CA ASP A 169 -21.20 -14.04 -48.36
C ASP A 169 -19.94 -14.24 -49.23
N LEU A 170 -18.87 -13.47 -48.97
CA LEU A 170 -17.58 -13.64 -49.63
C LEU A 170 -16.92 -14.97 -49.22
N PHE A 171 -16.96 -15.33 -47.93
CA PHE A 171 -16.46 -16.63 -47.48
C PHE A 171 -17.24 -17.81 -48.07
N ALA A 172 -18.56 -17.69 -48.18
CA ALA A 172 -19.39 -18.69 -48.87
C ALA A 172 -19.00 -18.82 -50.36
N ARG A 173 -18.77 -17.70 -51.06
CA ARG A 173 -18.28 -17.70 -52.44
C ARG A 173 -16.91 -18.34 -52.58
N TYR A 174 -15.95 -18.00 -51.70
CA TYR A 174 -14.62 -18.63 -51.70
C TYR A 174 -14.70 -20.14 -51.49
N ARG A 175 -15.61 -20.61 -50.63
CA ARG A 175 -15.83 -22.04 -50.42
C ARG A 175 -16.38 -22.72 -51.68
N LEU A 176 -17.38 -22.13 -52.33
CA LEU A 176 -17.93 -22.64 -53.58
C LEU A 176 -16.87 -22.71 -54.69
N ILE A 177 -16.05 -21.67 -54.83
CA ILE A 177 -14.94 -21.64 -55.80
C ILE A 177 -13.91 -22.71 -55.46
N GLY A 178 -13.57 -22.88 -54.19
CA GLY A 178 -12.63 -23.91 -53.74
C GLY A 178 -13.13 -25.33 -54.02
N ASP A 179 -14.42 -25.59 -53.82
CA ASP A 179 -15.01 -26.90 -54.13
C ASP A 179 -15.11 -27.13 -55.64
N ALA A 180 -15.41 -26.10 -56.43
CA ALA A 180 -15.37 -26.17 -57.89
C ALA A 180 -13.94 -26.45 -58.42
N LEU A 181 -12.92 -25.81 -57.84
CA LEU A 181 -11.52 -26.07 -58.17
C LEU A 181 -11.09 -27.50 -57.85
N LYS A 182 -11.51 -28.04 -56.70
CA LYS A 182 -11.26 -29.47 -56.38
C LYS A 182 -11.93 -30.40 -57.37
N GLY A 183 -13.18 -30.10 -57.76
CA GLY A 183 -13.89 -30.85 -58.79
C GLY A 183 -13.15 -30.85 -60.11
N LEU A 184 -12.78 -29.65 -60.60
CA LEU A 184 -12.01 -29.50 -61.83
C LEU A 184 -10.65 -30.23 -61.78
N GLN A 185 -9.96 -30.18 -60.63
CA GLN A 185 -8.72 -30.90 -60.45
C GLN A 185 -8.93 -32.42 -60.46
N ALA A 186 -10.03 -32.92 -59.88
CA ALA A 186 -10.39 -34.33 -59.94
C ALA A 186 -10.68 -34.75 -61.39
N ASP A 187 -11.49 -33.98 -62.11
CA ASP A 187 -11.80 -34.24 -63.52
C ASP A 187 -10.54 -34.21 -64.40
N PHE A 188 -9.67 -33.23 -64.19
CA PHE A 188 -8.39 -33.14 -64.87
C PHE A 188 -7.51 -34.36 -64.60
N ASN A 189 -7.45 -34.84 -63.36
CA ASN A 189 -6.70 -36.04 -63.02
C ASN A 189 -7.32 -37.29 -63.65
N ASP A 190 -8.65 -37.37 -63.70
CA ASP A 190 -9.39 -38.52 -64.26
C ASP A 190 -9.24 -38.61 -65.79
N MET A 191 -9.12 -37.47 -66.49
CA MET A 191 -8.85 -37.44 -67.94
C MET A 191 -7.58 -38.23 -68.35
N PHE A 192 -6.62 -38.41 -67.45
CA PHE A 192 -5.38 -39.15 -67.71
C PHE A 192 -5.38 -40.57 -67.12
N VAL A 193 -6.46 -40.99 -66.46
CA VAL A 193 -6.64 -42.34 -65.94
C VAL A 193 -7.41 -43.16 -66.97
N ASN A 194 -6.70 -44.01 -67.72
CA ASN A 194 -7.36 -44.92 -68.66
C ASN A 194 -8.35 -45.83 -67.92
N ALA A 195 -9.64 -45.74 -68.25
CA ALA A 195 -10.74 -46.52 -67.64
C ALA A 195 -10.62 -48.04 -67.86
N LYS A 196 -9.72 -48.48 -68.74
CA LYS A 196 -9.40 -49.89 -68.98
C LYS A 196 -7.92 -50.11 -68.65
N PRO A 197 -7.57 -51.23 -68.00
CA PRO A 197 -6.17 -51.60 -67.86
C PRO A 197 -5.54 -51.64 -69.25
N PRO A 198 -4.35 -51.05 -69.44
CA PRO A 198 -3.65 -51.09 -70.73
C PRO A 198 -3.52 -52.54 -71.19
N LYS A 199 -4.04 -52.85 -72.38
CA LYS A 199 -3.82 -54.15 -73.01
C LYS A 199 -2.38 -54.17 -73.52
N TYR A 200 -1.51 -54.86 -72.81
CA TYR A 200 -0.14 -55.10 -73.26
C TYR A 200 -0.13 -56.18 -74.34
N TYR A 201 0.63 -55.96 -75.42
CA TYR A 201 0.98 -57.03 -76.35
C TYR A 201 1.89 -58.05 -75.62
N SER A 202 1.91 -59.31 -76.05
CA SER A 202 2.63 -60.40 -75.36
C SER A 202 4.11 -60.10 -75.11
N GLU A 203 4.75 -59.34 -76.00
CA GLU A 203 6.15 -58.91 -75.89
C GLU A 203 6.39 -57.86 -74.78
N ASN A 204 5.35 -57.15 -74.36
CA ASN A 204 5.42 -56.06 -73.38
C ASN A 204 4.67 -56.36 -72.07
N GLU A 205 4.18 -57.59 -71.91
CA GLU A 205 3.37 -57.99 -70.74
C GLU A 205 4.17 -57.95 -69.45
N GLU A 206 5.46 -58.31 -69.50
CA GLU A 206 6.36 -58.27 -68.36
C GLU A 206 6.64 -56.82 -67.92
N MET A 207 6.96 -55.93 -68.87
CA MET A 207 7.11 -54.49 -68.58
C MET A 207 5.80 -53.85 -68.07
N GLY A 208 4.65 -54.33 -68.53
CA GLY A 208 3.34 -53.91 -68.04
C GLY A 208 3.11 -54.27 -66.58
N LYS A 209 3.39 -55.53 -66.21
CA LYS A 209 3.33 -56.01 -64.82
C LYS A 209 4.29 -55.25 -63.91
N ASP A 210 5.50 -54.96 -64.40
CA ASP A 210 6.51 -54.25 -63.63
C ASP A 210 6.11 -52.78 -63.36
N ASN A 211 5.50 -52.12 -64.36
CA ASN A 211 4.98 -50.75 -64.21
C ASN A 211 3.78 -50.70 -63.25
N GLU A 212 2.88 -51.69 -63.27
CA GLU A 212 1.81 -51.79 -62.27
C GLU A 212 2.34 -52.00 -60.85
N ASN A 213 3.36 -52.85 -60.68
CA ASN A 213 4.03 -53.04 -59.41
C ASN A 213 4.68 -51.75 -58.91
N GLN A 214 5.34 -51.00 -59.79
CA GLN A 214 5.90 -49.68 -59.46
C GLN A 214 4.82 -48.67 -59.05
N ARG A 215 3.66 -48.65 -59.73
CA ARG A 215 2.52 -47.79 -59.34
C ARG A 215 1.98 -48.14 -57.95
N ARG A 216 1.85 -49.44 -57.64
CA ARG A 216 1.43 -49.91 -56.30
C ARG A 216 2.44 -49.51 -55.23
N ASN A 217 3.74 -49.67 -55.51
CA ASN A 217 4.80 -49.27 -54.60
C ASN A 217 4.81 -47.75 -54.37
N LEU A 218 4.61 -46.95 -55.41
CA LEU A 218 4.53 -45.49 -55.31
C LEU A 218 3.33 -45.05 -54.44
N ALA A 219 2.16 -45.67 -54.64
CA ALA A 219 0.98 -45.41 -53.81
C ALA A 219 1.23 -45.76 -52.33
N ARG A 220 1.88 -46.89 -52.07
CA ARG A 220 2.28 -47.31 -50.72
C ARG A 220 3.25 -46.29 -50.09
N LEU A 221 4.30 -45.88 -50.81
CA LEU A 221 5.28 -44.91 -50.34
C LEU A 221 4.66 -43.54 -50.05
N LYS A 222 3.68 -43.09 -50.87
CA LYS A 222 2.93 -41.87 -50.58
C LYS A 222 2.16 -41.95 -49.27
N ASN A 223 1.49 -43.07 -49.01
CA ASN A 223 0.77 -43.30 -47.75
C ASN A 223 1.74 -43.32 -46.55
N GLU A 224 2.86 -44.04 -46.67
CA GLU A 224 3.89 -44.10 -45.62
C GLU A 224 4.49 -42.71 -45.34
N LEU A 225 4.75 -41.90 -46.37
CA LEU A 225 5.23 -40.53 -46.23
C LEU A 225 4.19 -39.62 -45.56
N GLN A 226 2.91 -39.77 -45.87
CA GLN A 226 1.83 -39.03 -45.23
C GLN A 226 1.73 -39.36 -43.73
N ILE A 227 1.82 -40.65 -43.37
CA ILE A 227 1.84 -41.09 -41.97
C ILE A 227 3.08 -40.53 -41.26
N THR A 228 4.26 -40.65 -41.87
CA THR A 228 5.53 -40.14 -41.30
C THR A 228 5.46 -38.63 -41.06
N ASN A 229 4.87 -37.87 -41.98
CA ASN A 229 4.65 -36.43 -41.82
C ASN A 229 3.67 -36.11 -40.69
N GLN A 230 2.59 -36.87 -40.53
CA GLN A 230 1.66 -36.70 -39.42
C GLN A 230 2.33 -36.99 -38.07
N VAL A 231 3.07 -38.10 -37.98
CA VAL A 231 3.84 -38.48 -36.78
C VAL A 231 4.87 -37.41 -36.44
N SER A 232 5.65 -36.95 -37.43
CA SER A 232 6.66 -35.90 -37.25
C SER A 232 6.05 -34.59 -36.77
N LYS A 233 4.89 -34.19 -37.31
CA LYS A 233 4.16 -33.00 -36.83
C LYS A 233 3.73 -33.17 -35.38
N ARG A 234 3.13 -34.31 -35.02
CA ARG A 234 2.71 -34.60 -33.64
C ARG A 234 3.88 -34.60 -32.65
N LEU A 235 5.01 -35.23 -33.02
CA LEU A 235 6.22 -35.23 -32.19
C LEU A 235 6.80 -33.82 -32.00
N LYS A 236 6.82 -32.99 -33.05
CA LYS A 236 7.22 -31.58 -32.92
C LYS A 236 6.32 -30.79 -31.98
N THR A 237 5.02 -31.07 -31.98
CA THR A 237 4.08 -30.45 -31.05
C THR A 237 4.33 -30.90 -29.61
N ILE A 238 4.51 -32.20 -29.38
CA ILE A 238 4.81 -32.77 -28.05
C ILE A 238 6.12 -32.19 -27.50
N GLY A 239 7.20 -32.19 -28.28
CA GLY A 239 8.49 -31.63 -27.85
C GLY A 239 8.46 -30.12 -27.60
N LYS A 240 7.51 -29.37 -28.17
CA LYS A 240 7.27 -27.96 -27.81
C LYS A 240 6.52 -27.84 -26.48
N LEU A 241 5.51 -28.67 -26.26
CA LEU A 241 4.74 -28.69 -25.01
C LEU A 241 5.62 -29.13 -23.82
N GLU A 242 6.50 -30.10 -24.00
CA GLU A 242 7.46 -30.50 -22.96
C GLU A 242 8.47 -29.41 -22.61
N LYS A 243 8.86 -28.58 -23.59
CA LYS A 243 9.72 -27.41 -23.32
C LYS A 243 8.98 -26.34 -22.53
N ILE A 244 7.70 -26.13 -22.82
CA ILE A 244 6.85 -25.16 -22.10
C ILE A 244 6.60 -25.64 -20.65
N GLY A 245 6.24 -26.90 -20.44
CA GLY A 245 6.00 -27.46 -19.10
C GLY A 245 7.26 -27.57 -18.21
N LYS A 246 8.47 -27.54 -18.82
CA LYS A 246 9.74 -27.41 -18.07
C LYS A 246 10.08 -25.98 -17.69
N ILE A 247 9.48 -24.98 -18.34
CA ILE A 247 9.64 -23.56 -17.99
C ILE A 247 8.70 -23.18 -16.83
N GLU A 248 7.56 -23.86 -16.68
CA GLU A 248 6.61 -23.62 -15.58
C GLU A 248 7.01 -24.25 -14.23
N ASN A 249 8.10 -25.03 -14.16
CA ASN A 249 8.60 -25.68 -12.94
C ASN A 249 9.99 -25.18 -12.48
N VAL A 250 10.35 -23.94 -12.84
CA VAL A 250 11.51 -23.21 -12.30
C VAL A 250 11.01 -21.89 -11.74
#